data_AF-A0A2K2FV50-F1
#
_entry.id   AF-A0A2K2FV50-F1
#
_cell.length_a   1.000
_cell.length_b   1.000
_cell.length_c   1.000
_cell.angle_alpha   90.00
_cell.angle_beta   90.00
_cell.angle_gamma   90.00
#
_symmetry.space_group_name_H-M   'P 1'
#
loop_
_entity.id
_entity.type
_entity.pdbx_description
1 polymer ?
#
loop_
_entity_poly.entity_id
_entity_poly.type
_entity_poly.pdbx_seq_one_letter_code
_entity_poly.pdbx_strand_id
1 'polypeptide(L)'
;MIEKAMLHAEGAHYALHDVLARALSRLPTSDYDQLMRSLVAQADHLDPGLGADRIAGYRDALESIADEVEHARPRSSGLFSRLRRS
;
A
#
# COMPACT_ATOMS: atom_id res chain seq x y z
N MET A 1 -27.94 -3.09 15.43
CA MET A 1 -28.04 -3.21 13.97
C MET A 1 -26.68 -3.60 13.43
N ILE A 2 -26.57 -4.82 12.90
CA ILE A 2 -25.32 -5.37 12.39
C ILE A 2 -24.83 -4.58 11.16
N GLU A 3 -25.74 -4.16 10.28
CA GLU A 3 -25.44 -3.38 9.07
C GLU A 3 -24.72 -2.06 9.35
N LYS A 4 -25.15 -1.30 10.37
CA LYS A 4 -24.49 -0.04 10.75
C LYS A 4 -23.08 -0.25 11.29
N ALA A 5 -22.84 -1.38 11.96
CA ALA A 5 -21.51 -1.75 12.46
C ALA A 5 -20.60 -2.21 11.32
N MET A 6 -21.13 -2.94 10.32
CA MET A 6 -20.40 -3.31 9.10
C MET A 6 -19.98 -2.09 8.30
N LEU A 7 -20.89 -1.14 8.06
CA LEU A 7 -20.57 0.11 7.36
C LEU A 7 -19.49 0.94 8.07
N HIS A 8 -19.49 0.99 9.40
CA HIS A 8 -18.43 1.66 10.16
C HIS A 8 -17.09 0.91 10.05
N ALA A 9 -17.11 -0.41 10.06
CA ALA A 9 -15.90 -1.22 9.91
C ALA A 9 -15.29 -1.06 8.50
N GLU A 10 -16.11 -1.05 7.46
CA GLU A 10 -15.69 -0.78 6.08
C GLU A 10 -15.09 0.63 5.96
N GLY A 11 -15.79 1.66 6.48
CA GLY A 11 -15.27 3.03 6.48
C GLY A 11 -13.94 3.18 7.24
N ALA A 12 -13.79 2.48 8.37
CA ALA A 12 -12.53 2.46 9.12
C ALA A 12 -11.41 1.75 8.35
N HIS A 13 -11.72 0.70 7.59
CA HIS A 13 -10.77 -0.01 6.76
C HIS A 13 -10.22 0.89 5.63
N TYR A 14 -11.10 1.62 4.94
CA TYR A 14 -10.68 2.60 3.92
C TYR A 14 -9.84 3.73 4.50
N ALA A 15 -10.24 4.29 5.65
CA ALA A 15 -9.46 5.34 6.30
C ALA A 15 -8.05 4.86 6.73
N LEU A 16 -7.94 3.62 7.19
CA LEU A 16 -6.65 3.01 7.53
C LEU A 16 -5.78 2.83 6.28
N HIS A 17 -6.37 2.38 5.18
CA HIS A 17 -5.70 2.22 3.88
C HIS A 17 -5.08 3.55 3.41
N ASP A 18 -5.88 4.63 3.37
CA ASP A 18 -5.45 5.98 3.01
C ASP A 18 -4.30 6.50 3.89
N VAL A 19 -4.40 6.29 5.20
CA VAL A 19 -3.38 6.75 6.16
C VAL A 19 -2.07 6.00 5.95
N LEU A 20 -2.13 4.68 5.73
CA LEU A 20 -0.96 3.85 5.45
C LEU A 20 -0.31 4.26 4.13
N ALA A 21 -1.08 4.41 3.06
CA ALA A 21 -0.57 4.84 1.76
C ALA A 21 0.15 6.19 1.84
N ARG A 22 -0.42 7.16 2.56
CA ARG A 22 0.21 8.49 2.77
C ARG A 22 1.47 8.43 3.63
N ALA A 23 1.54 7.51 4.58
CA ALA A 23 2.74 7.31 5.40
C ALA A 23 3.86 6.69 4.56
N LEU A 24 3.53 5.65 3.79
CA LEU A 24 4.46 4.91 2.94
C LEU A 24 4.96 5.73 1.74
N SER A 25 4.13 6.62 1.18
CA SER A 25 4.52 7.49 0.06
C SER A 25 5.64 8.49 0.39
N ARG A 26 5.90 8.71 1.68
CA ARG A 26 6.98 9.59 2.18
C ARG A 26 8.32 8.85 2.35
N LEU A 27 8.34 7.53 2.28
CA LEU A 27 9.56 6.75 2.40
C LEU A 27 10.43 6.90 1.15
N PRO A 28 11.77 6.84 1.28
CA PRO A 28 12.66 6.66 0.13
C PRO A 28 12.25 5.42 -0.68
N THR A 29 12.34 5.50 -2.01
CA THR A 29 11.93 4.41 -2.90
C THR A 29 12.62 3.08 -2.56
N SER A 30 13.92 3.10 -2.24
CA SER A 30 14.67 1.91 -1.84
C SER A 30 14.07 1.20 -0.63
N ASP A 31 13.66 1.98 0.36
CA ASP A 31 13.20 1.48 1.66
C ASP A 31 11.77 0.95 1.52
N TYR A 32 10.95 1.65 0.74
CA TYR A 32 9.62 1.19 0.35
C TYR A 32 9.68 -0.13 -0.43
N ASP A 33 10.54 -0.22 -1.44
CA ASP A 33 10.66 -1.42 -2.27
C ASP A 33 11.14 -2.62 -1.43
N GLN A 34 12.05 -2.39 -0.49
CA GLN A 34 12.50 -3.42 0.44
C GLN A 34 11.37 -3.87 1.38
N LEU A 35 10.61 -2.93 1.93
CA LEU A 35 9.47 -3.21 2.79
C LEU A 35 8.41 -4.04 2.05
N MET A 36 8.02 -3.64 0.83
CA MET A 36 7.02 -4.36 0.04
C MET A 36 7.46 -5.78 -0.29
N ARG A 37 8.72 -5.98 -0.70
CA ARG A 37 9.29 -7.33 -0.90
C ARG A 37 9.24 -8.18 0.36
N SER A 38 9.53 -7.59 1.53
CA SER A 38 9.47 -8.29 2.81
C SER A 38 8.04 -8.68 3.19
N LEU A 39 7.06 -7.81 2.92
CA LEU A 39 5.64 -8.08 3.22
C LEU A 39 5.09 -9.20 2.34
N VAL A 40 5.42 -9.19 1.04
CA VAL A 40 5.07 -10.27 0.12
C VAL A 40 5.69 -11.59 0.56
N ALA A 41 6.99 -11.61 0.89
CA ALA A 41 7.66 -12.81 1.38
C ALA A 41 7.05 -13.33 2.69
N GLN A 42 6.60 -12.44 3.58
CA GLN A 42 5.88 -12.85 4.79
C GLN A 42 4.50 -13.41 4.47
N ALA A 43 3.76 -12.82 3.54
CA ALA A 43 2.49 -13.36 3.06
C ALA A 43 2.66 -14.76 2.43
N ASP A 44 3.78 -14.99 1.74
CA ASP A 44 4.13 -16.29 1.17
C ASP A 44 4.58 -17.30 2.23
N HIS A 45 5.22 -16.83 3.31
CA HIS A 45 5.70 -17.68 4.42
C HIS A 45 4.61 -18.02 5.44
N LEU A 46 3.54 -17.22 5.48
CA LEU A 46 2.30 -17.55 6.18
C LEU A 46 1.69 -18.79 5.49
N ASP A 47 2.08 -19.95 6.03
CA ASP A 47 1.76 -21.34 5.66
C ASP A 47 0.31 -21.52 5.12
N PRO A 48 0.00 -22.58 4.34
CA PRO A 48 -1.36 -23.07 4.07
C PRO A 48 -2.37 -23.05 5.23
N GLY A 49 -1.93 -22.92 6.48
CA GLY A 49 -2.75 -22.70 7.67
C GLY A 49 -3.67 -21.46 7.65
N LEU A 50 -3.40 -20.43 6.84
CA LEU A 50 -4.36 -19.33 6.63
C LEU A 50 -5.42 -19.64 5.55
N GLY A 51 -5.15 -20.63 4.69
CA GLY A 51 -5.97 -20.94 3.51
C GLY A 51 -5.66 -20.02 2.33
N ALA A 52 -5.72 -20.57 1.11
CA ALA A 52 -5.34 -19.88 -0.12
C ALA A 52 -6.10 -18.55 -0.32
N ASP A 53 -7.38 -18.51 0.02
CA ASP A 53 -8.22 -17.31 -0.14
C ASP A 53 -7.79 -16.16 0.78
N ARG A 54 -7.34 -16.45 2.01
CA ARG A 54 -6.82 -15.40 2.90
C ARG A 54 -5.49 -14.86 2.41
N ILE A 55 -4.62 -15.71 1.91
CA ILE A 55 -3.34 -15.29 1.32
C ILE A 55 -3.59 -14.42 0.08
N ALA A 56 -4.55 -14.81 -0.78
CA ALA A 56 -4.97 -14.00 -1.93
C ALA A 56 -5.47 -12.62 -1.47
N GLY A 57 -6.36 -12.56 -0.49
CA GLY A 57 -6.87 -11.28 0.04
C GLY A 57 -5.77 -10.38 0.65
N TYR A 58 -4.75 -10.96 1.29
CA TYR A 58 -3.60 -10.18 1.77
C TYR A 58 -2.75 -9.62 0.63
N ARG A 59 -2.52 -10.40 -0.43
CA ARG A 59 -1.78 -9.93 -1.61
C ARG A 59 -2.55 -8.81 -2.32
N ASP A 60 -3.85 -8.96 -2.51
CA ASP A 60 -4.71 -7.93 -3.11
C ASP A 60 -4.68 -6.62 -2.30
N ALA A 61 -4.72 -6.71 -0.97
CA ALA A 61 -4.60 -5.55 -0.10
C ALA A 61 -3.22 -4.86 -0.20
N LEU A 62 -2.13 -5.65 -0.31
CA LEU A 62 -0.78 -5.11 -0.49
C LEU A 62 -0.63 -4.41 -1.86
N GLU A 63 -1.23 -4.97 -2.91
CA GLU A 63 -1.23 -4.37 -4.25
C GLU A 63 -2.03 -3.07 -4.28
N SER A 64 -3.22 -3.06 -3.68
CA SER A 64 -4.07 -1.86 -3.52
C SER A 64 -3.32 -0.72 -2.81
N ILE A 65 -2.62 -1.02 -1.70
CA ILE A 65 -1.80 -0.02 -1.00
C ILE A 65 -0.68 0.49 -1.90
N ALA A 66 -0.06 -0.40 -2.68
CA ALA A 66 1.05 -0.03 -3.55
C ALA A 66 0.63 0.92 -4.67
N ASP A 67 -0.51 0.66 -5.29
CA ASP A 67 -1.10 1.54 -6.29
C ASP A 67 -1.39 2.92 -5.69
N GLU A 68 -2.00 2.97 -4.51
CA GLU A 68 -2.32 4.24 -3.84
C GLU A 68 -1.07 5.02 -3.43
N VAL A 69 0.00 4.34 -3.01
CA VAL A 69 1.31 4.95 -2.75
C VAL A 69 1.88 5.58 -4.01
N GLU A 70 1.83 4.90 -5.15
CA GLU A 70 2.31 5.42 -6.43
C GLU A 70 1.49 6.65 -6.87
N HIS A 71 0.17 6.63 -6.67
CA HIS A 71 -0.69 7.78 -6.93
C HIS A 71 -0.43 8.96 -5.98
N ALA A 72 -0.15 8.68 -4.71
CA ALA A 72 0.10 9.69 -3.68
C ALA A 72 1.52 10.27 -3.73
N ARG A 73 2.46 9.57 -4.38
CA ARG A 73 3.83 10.06 -4.55
C ARG A 73 3.84 11.31 -5.42
N PRO A 74 4.54 12.38 -4.99
CA PRO A 74 4.74 13.51 -5.87
C PRO A 74 5.50 13.02 -7.10
N ARG A 75 4.88 13.10 -8.29
CA ARG A 75 5.63 13.03 -9.54
C ARG A 75 6.76 14.04 -9.40
N SER A 76 8.01 13.58 -9.45
CA SER A 76 9.18 14.45 -9.37
C SER A 76 9.10 15.46 -10.51
N SER A 77 8.45 16.60 -10.26
CA SER A 77 8.25 17.65 -11.24
C SER A 77 9.57 18.39 -11.38
N GLY A 78 10.43 17.87 -12.24
CA GLY A 78 11.19 18.68 -13.18
C GLY A 78 11.95 19.91 -12.66
N LEU A 79 12.61 19.84 -11.49
CA LEU A 79 13.62 20.84 -11.15
C LEU A 79 14.91 20.60 -11.96
N PHE A 80 15.25 19.34 -12.27
CA PHE A 80 16.42 19.02 -13.09
C PHE A 80 16.20 19.16 -14.60
N SER A 81 14.96 19.17 -15.10
CA SER A 81 14.67 19.38 -16.53
C SER A 81 14.71 20.86 -16.95
N ARG A 82 14.71 21.81 -16.01
CA ARG A 82 14.93 23.24 -16.27
C ARG A 82 16.40 23.67 -16.27
N LEU A 83 17.27 22.96 -15.57
CA LEU A 83 18.72 23.29 -15.52
C LEU A 83 19.52 22.77 -16.73
N ARG A 84 18.97 21.86 -17.55
CA ARG A 84 19.63 21.37 -18.77
C ARG A 84 19.33 22.18 -20.03
N ARG A 85 18.67 23.34 -19.88
CA ARG A 85 18.26 24.22 -20.99
C ARG A 85 18.76 25.67 -20.82
N SER A 86 19.73 25.89 -19.93
CA SER A 86 20.49 27.14 -19.75
C SER A 86 21.93 26.95 -20.21
#